data_AF-A0A8T3QJJ0-F1
#
_entry.id   AF-A0A8T3QJJ0-F1
#
_cell.length_a   1.000
_cell.length_b   1.000
_cell.length_c   1.000
_cell.angle_alpha   90.00
_cell.angle_beta   90.00
_cell.angle_gamma   90.00
#
_symmetry.space_group_name_H-M   'P 1'
#
loop_
_entity.id
_entity.type
_entity.pdbx_description
1 polymer ?
#
loop_
_entity_poly.entity_id
_entity_poly.type
_entity_poly.pdbx_seq_one_letter_code
_entity_poly.pdbx_strand_id
1 'polypeptide(L)'
;GPYIPGADGRSIEAQGIRAAQWARAELGPDRRIVADRVNRLLMGIYGRQRPVTNYFDQVRTFNLFYRPVFGEEERSILERGDVEYLVIDRRLVGIQPLAGPYYENGERREIAQAGGLTLQGLTKFEGVPGVDIIFDSGDITIYDVRAVTTGVRP
;
A
#
# COMPACT_ATOMS: atom_id res chain seq x y z
N GLY A 1 22.20 3.16 11.86
CA GLY A 1 22.28 1.68 11.91
C GLY A 1 21.60 1.12 10.67
N PRO A 2 21.84 -0.15 10.30
CA PRO A 2 21.25 -0.76 9.10
C PRO A 2 19.71 -0.81 9.19
N TYR A 3 19.07 -0.81 8.02
CA TYR A 3 17.62 -0.85 7.84
C TYR A 3 17.02 -2.12 8.45
N ILE A 4 15.90 -1.95 9.19
CA ILE A 4 15.13 -3.06 9.74
C ILE A 4 13.66 -2.78 9.40
N PRO A 5 13.05 -3.54 8.47
CA PRO A 5 11.62 -3.43 8.21
C PRO A 5 10.79 -3.77 9.45
N GLY A 6 9.67 -3.06 9.64
CA GLY A 6 8.76 -3.31 10.77
C GLY A 6 9.24 -2.81 12.14
N ALA A 7 10.24 -1.92 12.16
CA ALA A 7 10.76 -1.26 13.36
C ALA A 7 10.67 0.26 13.21
N ASP A 8 9.44 0.80 13.29
CA ASP A 8 9.03 2.21 13.08
C ASP A 8 10.14 3.26 12.92
N GLY A 9 10.92 3.54 13.97
CA GLY A 9 11.97 4.59 13.93
C GLY A 9 13.20 4.28 13.07
N ARG A 10 13.44 3.03 12.70
CA ARG A 10 14.55 2.55 11.83
C ARG A 10 14.08 2.10 10.44
N SER A 11 12.77 2.18 10.18
CA SER A 11 12.19 1.92 8.86
C SER A 11 12.00 3.22 8.04
N ILE A 12 12.39 4.39 8.57
CA ILE A 12 12.54 5.63 7.80
C ILE A 12 13.83 5.54 7.00
N GLU A 13 13.71 5.57 5.69
CA GLU A 13 14.85 5.44 4.78
C GLU A 13 14.68 6.28 3.50
N ALA A 14 15.79 6.49 2.80
CA ALA A 14 15.86 7.42 1.68
C ALA A 14 14.90 7.04 0.52
N GLN A 15 14.62 5.76 0.32
CA GLN A 15 13.77 5.29 -0.77
C GLN A 15 12.30 5.66 -0.54
N GLY A 16 11.75 5.39 0.66
CA GLY A 16 10.39 5.81 1.02
C GLY A 16 10.19 7.33 1.00
N ILE A 17 11.19 8.09 1.45
CA ILE A 17 11.16 9.56 1.36
C ILE A 17 11.16 10.01 -0.10
N ARG A 18 12.00 9.42 -0.96
CA ARG A 18 12.04 9.74 -2.40
C ARG A 18 10.73 9.39 -3.09
N ALA A 19 10.14 8.24 -2.79
CA ALA A 19 8.84 7.84 -3.32
C ALA A 19 7.75 8.85 -2.94
N ALA A 20 7.72 9.29 -1.68
CA ALA A 20 6.78 10.30 -1.22
C ALA A 20 7.01 11.68 -1.86
N GLN A 21 8.26 12.14 -1.97
CA GLN A 21 8.58 13.39 -2.64
C GLN A 21 8.22 13.37 -4.13
N TRP A 22 8.49 12.25 -4.80
CA TRP A 22 8.09 12.01 -6.18
C TRP A 22 6.56 12.08 -6.31
N ALA A 23 5.81 11.40 -5.42
CA ALA A 23 4.36 11.43 -5.46
C ALA A 23 3.80 12.85 -5.35
N ARG A 24 4.39 13.70 -4.49
CA ARG A 24 4.02 15.11 -4.42
C ARG A 24 4.28 15.87 -5.71
N ALA A 25 5.44 15.64 -6.32
CA ALA A 25 5.87 16.35 -7.51
C ALA A 25 5.02 15.99 -8.74
N GLU A 26 4.76 14.69 -8.93
CA GLU A 26 4.09 14.18 -10.13
C GLU A 26 2.57 14.07 -9.97
N LEU A 27 2.06 13.69 -8.80
CA LEU A 27 0.63 13.45 -8.59
C LEU A 27 -0.09 14.68 -8.00
N GLY A 28 0.67 15.62 -7.44
CA GLY A 28 0.14 16.71 -6.61
C GLY A 28 -0.31 16.23 -5.23
N PRO A 29 -0.83 17.14 -4.39
CA PRO A 29 -1.32 16.79 -3.05
C PRO A 29 -2.71 16.13 -3.09
N ASP A 30 -3.12 15.64 -1.92
CA ASP A 30 -4.47 15.17 -1.58
C ASP A 30 -4.98 13.96 -2.36
N ARG A 31 -4.09 13.18 -2.97
CA ARG A 31 -4.47 11.90 -3.59
C ARG A 31 -4.75 10.84 -2.55
N ARG A 32 -5.76 10.02 -2.82
CA ARG A 32 -6.19 8.95 -1.93
C ARG A 32 -5.31 7.72 -2.11
N ILE A 33 -4.53 7.39 -1.09
CA ILE A 33 -3.51 6.32 -1.18
C ILE A 33 -3.69 5.25 -0.11
N VAL A 34 -3.30 4.01 -0.42
CA VAL A 34 -3.13 2.94 0.57
C VAL A 34 -1.67 2.52 0.59
N ALA A 35 -1.12 2.35 1.79
CA ALA A 35 0.26 1.92 2.01
C ALA A 35 0.38 1.18 3.36
N ASP A 36 1.51 0.50 3.59
CA ASP A 36 1.89 0.06 4.93
C ASP A 36 2.05 1.25 5.89
N ARG A 37 2.11 0.98 7.19
CA ARG A 37 2.15 2.01 8.24
C ARG A 37 3.26 3.04 8.03
N VAL A 38 4.45 2.62 7.60
CA VAL A 38 5.61 3.50 7.45
C VAL A 38 5.45 4.35 6.20
N ASN A 39 5.21 3.73 5.05
CA ASN A 39 5.06 4.47 3.79
C ASN A 39 3.82 5.38 3.83
N ARG A 40 2.76 5.01 4.54
CA ARG A 40 1.60 5.87 4.77
C ARG A 40 1.95 7.18 5.47
N LEU A 41 2.80 7.13 6.50
CA LEU A 41 3.28 8.32 7.20
C LEU A 41 4.15 9.19 6.29
N LEU A 42 5.07 8.59 5.54
CA LEU A 42 5.94 9.31 4.61
C LEU A 42 5.13 9.98 3.49
N MET A 43 4.15 9.28 2.93
CA MET A 43 3.23 9.80 1.92
C MET A 43 2.37 10.95 2.46
N GLY A 44 1.93 10.89 3.71
CA GLY A 44 1.23 12.01 4.35
C GLY A 44 2.12 13.24 4.55
N ILE A 45 3.34 13.05 5.06
CA ILE A 45 4.24 14.15 5.45
C ILE A 45 4.94 14.77 4.24
N TYR A 46 5.67 13.97 3.47
CA TYR A 46 6.46 14.44 2.33
C TYR A 46 5.65 14.48 1.04
N GLY A 47 4.78 13.49 0.88
CA GLY A 47 3.91 13.36 -0.28
C GLY A 47 2.73 14.32 -0.27
N ARG A 48 2.30 14.79 0.91
CA ARG A 48 1.02 15.51 1.09
C ARG A 48 -0.17 14.74 0.51
N GLN A 49 -0.13 13.41 0.60
CA GLN A 49 -1.20 12.55 0.16
C GLN A 49 -2.21 12.31 1.29
N ARG A 50 -3.38 11.81 0.95
CA ARG A 50 -4.45 11.44 1.88
C ARG A 50 -4.51 9.92 2.04
N PRO A 51 -3.96 9.35 3.12
CA PRO A 51 -4.12 7.94 3.37
C PRO A 51 -5.58 7.51 3.55
N VAL A 52 -5.96 6.42 2.89
CA VAL A 52 -7.20 5.70 3.12
C VAL A 52 -6.96 4.64 4.18
N THR A 53 -7.76 4.69 5.25
CA THR A 53 -7.52 3.90 6.46
C THR A 53 -8.82 3.34 7.01
N ASN A 54 -8.75 2.20 7.69
CA ASN A 54 -9.89 1.65 8.40
C ASN A 54 -10.42 2.61 9.47
N TYR A 55 -9.54 3.36 10.13
CA TYR A 55 -9.95 4.31 11.16
C TYR A 55 -10.77 5.49 10.60
N PHE A 56 -10.27 6.17 9.56
CA PHE A 56 -10.91 7.38 9.02
C PHE A 56 -11.97 7.08 7.96
N ASP A 57 -11.77 6.07 7.13
CA ASP A 57 -12.61 5.78 5.95
C ASP A 57 -13.51 4.56 6.16
N GLN A 58 -13.34 3.82 7.27
CA GLN A 58 -14.13 2.60 7.58
C GLN A 58 -13.99 1.52 6.49
N VAL A 59 -12.83 1.50 5.82
CA VAL A 59 -12.46 0.51 4.80
C VAL A 59 -11.26 -0.31 5.29
N ARG A 60 -11.41 -1.63 5.31
CA ARG A 60 -10.35 -2.57 5.73
C ARG A 60 -9.32 -2.78 4.62
N THR A 61 -8.52 -1.75 4.36
CA THR A 61 -7.54 -1.73 3.27
C THR A 61 -6.45 -2.80 3.43
N PHE A 62 -6.18 -3.26 4.65
CA PHE A 62 -5.21 -4.33 4.89
C PHE A 62 -5.53 -5.65 4.16
N ASN A 63 -6.80 -5.93 3.84
CA ASN A 63 -7.20 -7.12 3.08
C ASN A 63 -6.60 -7.14 1.66
N LEU A 64 -6.25 -5.96 1.11
CA LEU A 64 -5.59 -5.84 -0.20
C LEU A 64 -4.26 -6.60 -0.27
N PHE A 65 -3.59 -6.86 0.85
CA PHE A 65 -2.19 -7.32 0.85
C PHE A 65 -2.01 -8.79 1.24
N TYR A 66 -3.01 -9.42 1.87
CA TYR A 66 -2.88 -10.79 2.40
C TYR A 66 -3.42 -11.87 1.45
N ARG A 67 -4.33 -11.54 0.53
CA ARG A 67 -4.83 -12.48 -0.47
C ARG A 67 -3.90 -12.52 -1.69
N PRO A 68 -3.59 -13.70 -2.26
CA PRO A 68 -2.67 -13.81 -3.40
C PRO A 68 -3.29 -13.49 -4.76
N VAL A 69 -4.62 -13.31 -4.84
CA VAL A 69 -5.35 -13.10 -6.09
C VAL A 69 -6.16 -11.82 -5.98
N PHE A 70 -6.21 -11.05 -7.07
CA PHE A 70 -7.08 -9.89 -7.18
C PHE A 70 -8.49 -10.33 -7.57
N GLY A 71 -9.48 -10.08 -6.73
CA GLY A 71 -10.88 -10.46 -6.95
C GLY A 71 -11.88 -9.36 -6.63
N GLU A 72 -13.15 -9.76 -6.44
CA GLU A 72 -14.25 -8.83 -6.13
C GLU A 72 -14.07 -8.11 -4.80
N GLU A 73 -13.48 -8.77 -3.80
CA GLU A 73 -13.21 -8.15 -2.50
C GLU A 73 -12.17 -7.03 -2.64
N GLU A 74 -11.03 -7.28 -3.29
CA GLU A 74 -10.03 -6.25 -3.55
C GLU A 74 -10.61 -5.08 -4.34
N ARG A 75 -11.36 -5.37 -5.41
CA ARG A 75 -12.03 -4.34 -6.21
C ARG A 75 -12.97 -3.50 -5.35
N SER A 76 -13.82 -4.13 -4.55
CA SER A 76 -14.76 -3.44 -3.67
C SER A 76 -14.05 -2.56 -2.64
N ILE A 77 -12.89 -2.99 -2.13
CA ILE A 77 -12.07 -2.17 -1.21
C ILE A 77 -11.53 -0.93 -1.92
N LEU A 78 -11.00 -1.08 -3.14
CA LEU A 78 -10.50 0.05 -3.93
C LEU A 78 -11.61 1.05 -4.25
N GLU A 79 -12.78 0.56 -4.67
CA GLU A 79 -13.96 1.38 -4.98
C GLU A 79 -14.51 2.09 -3.73
N ARG A 80 -14.78 1.37 -2.64
CA ARG A 80 -15.33 1.97 -1.41
C ARG A 80 -14.38 2.96 -0.75
N GLY A 81 -13.08 2.76 -0.95
CA GLY A 81 -12.04 3.64 -0.43
C GLY A 81 -11.76 4.84 -1.33
N ASP A 82 -12.38 4.94 -2.51
CA ASP A 82 -12.01 5.86 -3.59
C ASP A 82 -10.48 5.90 -3.76
N VAL A 83 -9.85 4.71 -3.81
CA VAL A 83 -8.39 4.59 -3.81
C VAL A 83 -7.85 4.97 -5.19
N GLU A 84 -6.94 5.94 -5.23
CA GLU A 84 -6.27 6.33 -6.47
C GLU A 84 -4.94 5.59 -6.64
N TYR A 85 -4.18 5.41 -5.55
CA TYR A 85 -2.86 4.79 -5.62
C TYR A 85 -2.59 3.77 -4.51
N LEU A 86 -1.91 2.68 -4.87
CA LEU A 86 -1.37 1.70 -3.93
C LEU A 86 0.15 1.86 -3.85
N VAL A 87 0.68 1.93 -2.63
CA VAL A 87 2.12 1.97 -2.37
C VAL A 87 2.51 0.65 -1.71
N ILE A 88 3.32 -0.13 -2.43
CA ILE A 88 3.76 -1.46 -2.01
C ILE A 88 5.23 -1.42 -1.63
N ASP A 89 5.57 -1.97 -0.48
CA ASP A 89 6.94 -2.24 -0.06
C ASP A 89 7.19 -3.76 -0.04
N ARG A 90 7.94 -4.24 -1.04
CA ARG A 90 8.22 -5.68 -1.22
C ARG A 90 9.11 -6.25 -0.12
N ARG A 91 9.78 -5.41 0.67
CA ARG A 91 10.67 -5.86 1.75
C ARG A 91 9.91 -6.35 2.97
N LEU A 92 8.60 -6.10 3.05
CA LEU A 92 7.75 -6.63 4.12
C LEU A 92 7.50 -8.15 3.99
N VAL A 93 7.82 -8.74 2.83
CA VAL A 93 7.71 -10.19 2.60
C VAL A 93 8.63 -10.95 3.54
N GLY A 94 8.08 -11.96 4.21
CA GLY A 94 8.84 -12.87 5.08
C GLY A 94 9.33 -12.25 6.39
N ILE A 95 8.95 -11.01 6.67
CA ILE A 95 9.26 -10.36 7.94
C ILE A 95 8.14 -10.65 8.92
N GLN A 96 8.46 -10.63 10.20
CA GLN A 96 7.48 -10.57 11.27
C GLN A 96 7.61 -9.20 11.94
N PRO A 97 6.51 -8.43 12.10
CA PRO A 97 6.63 -7.09 12.60
C PRO A 97 7.10 -7.15 14.05
N LEU A 98 8.20 -6.46 14.36
CA LEU A 98 8.79 -6.46 15.70
C LEU A 98 7.88 -5.78 16.73
N ALA A 99 7.02 -4.85 16.29
CA ALA A 99 5.99 -4.23 17.10
C ALA A 99 4.80 -3.71 16.26
N GLY A 100 3.59 -4.14 16.63
CA GLY A 100 2.34 -3.68 16.03
C GLY A 100 2.03 -4.28 14.64
N PRO A 101 0.96 -3.80 13.99
CA PRO A 101 0.57 -4.25 12.66
C PRO A 101 1.44 -3.63 11.55
N TYR A 102 1.54 -4.31 10.40
CA TYR A 102 2.03 -3.81 9.11
C TYR A 102 1.19 -2.66 8.60
N TYR A 103 -0.13 -2.84 8.55
CA TYR A 103 -1.06 -1.86 7.99
C TYR A 103 -1.86 -1.21 9.12
N GLU A 104 -2.77 -1.97 9.74
CA GLU A 104 -3.71 -1.43 10.73
C GLU A 104 -4.14 -2.47 11.76
N ASN A 105 -4.71 -1.99 12.87
CA ASN A 105 -5.30 -2.86 13.88
C ASN A 105 -6.41 -3.72 13.27
N GLY A 106 -6.39 -5.02 13.55
CA GLY A 106 -7.37 -6.00 13.04
C GLY A 106 -6.81 -6.98 12.01
N GLU A 107 -5.64 -6.70 11.43
CA GLU A 107 -5.03 -7.57 10.40
C GLU A 107 -4.48 -8.90 10.94
N ARG A 108 -4.37 -9.10 12.26
CA ARG A 108 -3.78 -10.32 12.85
C ARG A 108 -4.46 -11.60 12.35
N ARG A 109 -5.77 -11.53 12.12
CA ARG A 109 -6.54 -12.65 11.56
C ARG A 109 -6.09 -12.97 10.13
N GLU A 110 -5.87 -11.95 9.31
CA GLU A 110 -5.43 -12.13 7.93
C GLU A 110 -3.99 -12.66 7.87
N ILE A 111 -3.09 -12.16 8.73
CA ILE A 111 -1.74 -12.73 8.88
C ILE A 111 -1.82 -14.22 9.20
N ALA A 112 -2.65 -14.62 10.16
CA ALA A 112 -2.79 -16.02 10.57
C ALA A 112 -3.38 -16.90 9.46
N GLN A 113 -4.30 -16.37 8.65
CA GLN A 113 -4.91 -17.11 7.53
C GLN A 113 -3.99 -17.22 6.32
N ALA A 114 -3.24 -16.15 6.02
CA ALA A 114 -2.35 -16.08 4.85
C ALA A 114 -0.96 -16.68 5.11
N GLY A 115 -0.57 -16.87 6.36
CA GLY A 115 0.80 -17.27 6.72
C GLY A 115 1.82 -16.13 6.61
N GLY A 116 1.36 -14.87 6.64
CA GLY A 116 2.18 -13.67 6.46
C GLY A 116 2.00 -13.01 5.10
N LEU A 117 2.82 -11.98 4.84
CA LEU A 117 2.87 -11.30 3.54
C LEU A 117 3.71 -12.12 2.56
N THR A 118 3.15 -12.36 1.39
CA THR A 118 3.81 -13.07 0.28
C THR A 118 4.11 -12.09 -0.84
N LEU A 119 5.17 -12.37 -1.62
CA LEU A 119 5.46 -11.57 -2.80
C LEU A 119 4.26 -11.55 -3.77
N GLN A 120 3.62 -12.70 -3.97
CA GLN A 120 2.41 -12.81 -4.79
C GLN A 120 1.27 -11.90 -4.29
N GLY A 121 1.00 -11.86 -2.98
CA GLY A 121 -0.04 -10.98 -2.43
C GLY A 121 0.25 -9.50 -2.64
N LEU A 122 1.52 -9.10 -2.55
CA LEU A 122 1.95 -7.72 -2.73
C LEU A 122 2.03 -7.29 -4.20
N THR A 123 2.32 -8.21 -5.13
CA THR A 123 2.50 -7.91 -6.56
C THR A 123 1.36 -8.38 -7.44
N LYS A 124 0.28 -8.97 -6.89
CA LYS A 124 -0.89 -9.46 -7.66
C LYS A 124 -1.56 -8.42 -8.56
N PHE A 125 -1.31 -7.15 -8.31
CA PHE A 125 -1.83 -6.03 -9.09
C PHE A 125 -1.13 -5.92 -10.46
N GLU A 126 0.07 -6.48 -10.60
CA GLU A 126 0.81 -6.57 -11.86
C GLU A 126 0.04 -7.45 -12.85
N GLY A 127 -0.55 -6.83 -13.87
CA GLY A 127 -1.35 -7.51 -14.89
C GLY A 127 -2.86 -7.44 -14.68
N VAL A 128 -3.35 -6.75 -13.64
CA VAL A 128 -4.77 -6.42 -13.53
C VAL A 128 -5.11 -5.34 -14.57
N PRO A 129 -6.08 -5.55 -15.49
CA PRO A 129 -6.47 -4.53 -16.44
C PRO A 129 -6.94 -3.25 -15.74
N GLY A 130 -6.38 -2.11 -16.16
CA GLY A 130 -6.65 -0.81 -15.54
C GLY A 130 -5.79 -0.50 -14.30
N VAL A 131 -4.74 -1.29 -14.07
CA VAL A 131 -3.71 -1.00 -13.07
C VAL A 131 -2.37 -0.80 -13.74
N ASP A 132 -1.74 0.35 -13.49
CA ASP A 132 -0.45 0.71 -14.06
C ASP A 132 0.59 0.94 -12.97
N ILE A 133 1.84 0.53 -13.21
CA ILE A 133 2.98 0.94 -12.36
C ILE A 133 3.43 2.33 -12.81
N ILE A 134 3.38 3.30 -11.90
CA ILE A 134 3.75 4.69 -12.18
C ILE A 134 5.06 5.11 -11.51
N PHE A 135 5.52 4.32 -10.54
CA PHE A 135 6.81 4.48 -9.90
C PHE A 135 7.33 3.11 -9.45
N ASP A 136 8.60 2.85 -9.68
CA ASP A 136 9.30 1.68 -9.13
C ASP A 136 10.74 2.08 -8.77
N SER A 137 11.16 1.73 -7.56
CA SER A 137 12.50 1.98 -7.03
C SER A 137 13.29 0.70 -6.74
N GLY A 138 12.78 -0.46 -7.16
CA GLY A 138 13.21 -1.80 -6.79
C GLY A 138 12.34 -2.38 -5.67
N ASP A 139 12.32 -1.72 -4.51
CA ASP A 139 11.62 -2.21 -3.32
C ASP A 139 10.24 -1.59 -3.13
N ILE A 140 10.09 -0.31 -3.47
CA ILE A 140 8.84 0.43 -3.38
C ILE A 140 8.27 0.65 -4.77
N THR A 141 7.02 0.25 -4.95
CA THR A 141 6.24 0.41 -6.17
C THR A 141 4.97 1.19 -5.89
N ILE A 142 4.60 2.11 -6.77
CA ILE A 142 3.32 2.82 -6.74
C ILE A 142 2.49 2.38 -7.94
N TYR A 143 1.31 1.84 -7.66
CA TYR A 143 0.31 1.48 -8.66
C TYR A 143 -0.75 2.56 -8.77
N ASP A 144 -1.12 2.94 -9.98
CA ASP A 144 -2.35 3.68 -10.29
C ASP A 144 -3.48 2.67 -10.46
N VAL A 145 -4.53 2.81 -9.66
CA VAL A 145 -5.69 1.89 -9.68
C VAL A 145 -6.99 2.60 -10.06
N ARG A 146 -6.91 3.85 -10.53
CA ARG A 146 -8.10 4.69 -10.76
C ARG A 146 -9.06 4.07 -11.78
N ALA A 147 -8.56 3.45 -12.85
CA ALA A 147 -9.42 2.81 -13.85
C ALA A 147 -10.19 1.60 -13.30
N VAL A 148 -9.69 0.95 -12.24
CA VAL A 148 -10.45 -0.10 -11.53
C VAL A 148 -11.61 0.51 -10.75
N THR A 149 -11.42 1.69 -10.15
CA THR A 149 -12.40 2.35 -9.28
C THR A 149 -13.49 3.14 -10.02
N THR A 150 -13.19 3.67 -11.21
CA THR A 150 -14.14 4.52 -11.97
C THR A 150 -15.12 3.74 -12.83
N GLY A 151 -14.98 2.41 -12.91
CA GLY A 151 -15.85 1.55 -13.73
C GLY A 151 -15.76 1.80 -15.25
N VAL A 152 -14.83 2.65 -15.70
CA VAL A 152 -14.63 2.91 -17.13
C VAL A 152 -13.87 1.72 -17.72
N ARG A 153 -14.63 0.80 -18.31
CA ARG A 153 -14.07 -0.15 -19.28
C ARG A 153 -13.62 0.63 -20.52
N PRO A 154 -12.48 0.30 -21.14
CA PRO A 154 -12.13 0.83 -22.46
C PRO A 154 -13.22 0.51 -23.49
#